data_AF-A0A344J432-F1
#
_entry.id   AF-A0A344J432-F1
#
_cell.length_a   1.000
_cell.length_b   1.000
_cell.length_c   1.000
_cell.angle_alpha   90.00
_cell.angle_beta   90.00
_cell.angle_gamma   90.00
#
_symmetry.space_group_name_H-M   'P 1'
#
loop_
_entity.id
_entity.type
_entity.pdbx_description
1 polymer ?
#
loop_
_entity_poly.entity_id
_entity_poly.type
_entity_poly.pdbx_seq_one_letter_code
_entity_poly.pdbx_strand_id
1 'polypeptide(L)'
;MMFRNLAGAAALSFAMLAVSTPAHAAPLGQQASQCFVLYKMAAASPANAAHKGDLQKLGALMSRTMQDEKVSQKQFDGWAGAFMQRIGAKDKINVAVLAKERDTCNTFAKSRYQFYAARK
;
A
#
# COMPACT_ATOMS: atom_id res chain seq x y z
N MET A 1 12.95 -6.81 64.29
CA MET A 1 13.23 -6.29 62.93
C MET A 1 12.88 -7.39 61.93
N MET A 2 11.92 -7.11 61.04
CA MET A 2 11.68 -7.72 59.73
C MET A 2 11.57 -9.26 59.59
N PHE A 3 10.33 -9.75 59.64
CA PHE A 3 9.87 -10.80 58.73
C PHE A 3 9.50 -10.14 57.40
N ARG A 4 10.01 -10.64 56.26
CA ARG A 4 9.37 -10.52 54.94
C ARG A 4 10.21 -11.21 53.86
N ASN A 5 9.48 -11.62 52.82
CA ASN A 5 9.92 -12.08 51.48
C ASN A 5 9.89 -13.61 51.35
N LEU A 6 9.18 -14.23 50.41
CA LEU A 6 8.51 -13.74 49.21
C LEU A 6 7.34 -14.67 48.90
N ALA A 7 6.16 -14.08 48.70
CA ALA A 7 5.03 -14.74 48.07
C ALA A 7 5.40 -15.08 46.62
N GLY A 8 5.06 -16.31 46.24
CA GLY A 8 5.25 -16.83 44.91
C GLY A 8 4.27 -16.24 43.88
N ALA A 9 4.72 -16.35 42.64
CA ALA A 9 3.96 -16.60 41.42
C ALA A 9 2.65 -15.83 41.20
N ALA A 10 2.71 -14.86 40.28
CA ALA A 10 1.66 -14.72 39.28
C ALA A 10 2.31 -14.31 37.96
N ALA A 11 2.40 -15.29 37.07
CA ALA A 11 2.71 -15.12 35.67
C ALA A 11 1.65 -14.24 35.02
N LEU A 12 2.04 -13.07 34.53
CA LEU A 12 1.33 -12.36 33.48
C LEU A 12 2.38 -11.88 32.49
N SER A 13 2.66 -12.76 31.54
CA SER A 13 3.31 -12.44 30.28
C SER A 13 2.43 -11.43 29.53
N PHE A 14 2.50 -10.16 29.93
CA PHE A 14 2.15 -9.07 29.04
C PHE A 14 3.27 -8.96 28.02
N ALA A 15 3.21 -9.86 27.03
CA ALA A 15 3.77 -9.58 25.72
C ALA A 15 3.06 -8.31 25.24
N MET A 16 3.67 -7.15 25.52
CA MET A 16 3.35 -5.93 24.81
C MET A 16 3.59 -6.25 23.35
N LEU A 17 2.51 -6.57 22.64
CA LEU A 17 2.44 -6.34 21.22
C LEU A 17 2.86 -4.89 21.04
N ALA A 18 4.10 -4.72 20.63
CA ALA A 18 4.57 -3.52 20.00
C ALA A 18 3.65 -3.30 18.80
N VAL A 19 2.53 -2.62 19.05
CA VAL A 19 1.85 -1.81 18.05
C VAL A 19 2.89 -0.78 17.65
N SER A 20 3.74 -1.17 16.71
CA SER A 20 4.37 -0.24 15.80
C SER A 20 3.20 0.40 15.08
N THR A 21 2.70 1.52 15.61
CA THR A 21 1.82 2.41 14.87
C THR A 21 2.52 2.70 13.55
N PRO A 22 2.03 2.20 12.40
CA PRO A 22 2.67 2.57 11.17
C PRO A 22 2.41 4.06 11.00
N ALA A 23 3.49 4.82 10.83
CA ALA A 23 3.47 6.21 10.40
C ALA A 23 2.37 6.38 9.35
N HIS A 24 1.30 7.11 9.69
CA HIS A 24 0.10 7.37 8.89
C HIS A 24 0.11 6.68 7.51
N ALA A 25 -0.17 5.37 7.50
CA ALA A 25 -0.29 4.64 6.26
C ALA A 25 -1.45 5.27 5.49
N ALA A 26 -1.21 5.68 4.23
CA ALA A 26 -2.27 6.24 3.41
C ALA A 26 -3.49 5.31 3.43
N PRO A 27 -4.73 5.84 3.50
CA PRO A 27 -5.94 5.03 3.41
C PRO A 27 -5.86 4.03 2.26
N LEU A 28 -6.38 2.81 2.44
CA LEU A 28 -6.28 1.74 1.45
C LEU A 28 -6.75 2.18 0.06
N GLY A 29 -7.89 2.90 0.00
CA GLY A 29 -8.41 3.48 -1.24
C GLY A 29 -7.46 4.49 -1.89
N GLN A 30 -6.75 5.30 -1.10
CA GLN A 30 -5.74 6.23 -1.59
C GLN A 30 -4.54 5.49 -2.17
N GLN A 31 -4.00 4.50 -1.46
CA GLN A 31 -2.86 3.72 -1.94
C GLN A 31 -3.23 2.94 -3.21
N ALA A 32 -4.42 2.35 -3.26
CA ALA A 32 -4.92 1.68 -4.46
C ALA A 32 -5.07 2.63 -5.65
N SER A 33 -5.55 3.86 -5.43
CA SER A 33 -5.68 4.88 -6.48
C SER A 33 -4.32 5.26 -7.08
N GLN A 34 -3.32 5.48 -6.24
CA GLN A 34 -1.97 5.85 -6.67
C GLN A 34 -1.31 4.71 -7.45
N CYS A 35 -1.40 3.49 -6.94
CA CYS A 35 -0.85 2.32 -7.59
C CYS A 35 -1.57 1.97 -8.90
N PHE A 36 -2.88 2.20 -8.98
CA PHE A 36 -3.62 2.07 -10.24
C PHE A 36 -3.07 2.98 -11.33
N VAL A 37 -2.83 4.27 -11.00
CA VAL A 37 -2.24 5.24 -11.94
C VAL A 37 -0.85 4.79 -12.37
N LEU A 38 0.00 4.42 -11.41
CA LEU A 38 1.35 3.92 -11.69
C LEU A 38 1.32 2.72 -12.66
N TYR A 39 0.48 1.72 -12.40
CA TYR A 39 0.39 0.53 -13.25
C TYR A 39 -0.20 0.84 -14.63
N LYS A 40 -1.16 1.78 -14.75
CA LYS A 40 -1.64 2.23 -16.06
C LYS A 40 -0.55 2.94 -16.85
N MET A 41 0.22 3.82 -16.23
CA MET A 41 1.35 4.48 -16.87
C MET A 41 2.41 3.47 -17.30
N ALA A 42 2.74 2.51 -16.42
CA ALA A 42 3.68 1.45 -16.73
C ALA A 42 3.19 0.60 -17.90
N ALA A 43 1.90 0.24 -17.95
CA ALA A 43 1.32 -0.56 -19.03
C ALA A 43 1.25 0.17 -20.37
N ALA A 44 1.23 1.51 -20.36
CA ALA A 44 1.29 2.35 -21.55
C ALA A 44 2.73 2.57 -22.05
N SER A 45 3.75 2.28 -21.23
CA SER A 45 5.15 2.44 -21.61
C SER A 45 5.60 1.32 -22.56
N PRO A 46 6.18 1.64 -23.74
CA PRO A 46 6.71 0.63 -24.66
C PRO A 46 7.78 -0.26 -24.02
N ALA A 47 8.54 0.28 -23.06
CA ALA A 47 9.58 -0.46 -22.34
C ALA A 47 9.02 -1.65 -21.52
N ASN A 48 7.73 -1.62 -21.19
CA ASN A 48 7.07 -2.68 -20.43
C ASN A 48 6.10 -3.51 -21.29
N ALA A 49 6.19 -3.44 -22.62
CA ALA A 49 5.25 -4.12 -23.51
C ALA A 49 5.11 -5.62 -23.21
N ALA A 50 6.22 -6.30 -22.90
CA ALA A 50 6.25 -7.71 -22.53
C ALA A 50 5.49 -8.03 -21.22
N HIS A 51 5.32 -7.04 -20.33
CA HIS A 51 4.64 -7.19 -19.05
C HIS A 51 3.27 -6.52 -19.00
N LYS A 52 2.75 -6.05 -20.15
CA LYS A 52 1.48 -5.31 -20.23
C LYS A 52 0.32 -6.08 -19.60
N GLY A 53 0.23 -7.38 -19.84
CA GLY A 53 -0.82 -8.23 -19.27
C GLY A 53 -0.78 -8.30 -17.74
N ASP A 54 0.41 -8.37 -17.15
CA ASP A 54 0.55 -8.42 -15.68
C ASP A 54 0.27 -7.06 -15.05
N LEU A 55 0.71 -5.96 -15.68
CA LEU A 55 0.38 -4.61 -15.25
C LEU A 55 -1.13 -4.33 -15.31
N GLN A 56 -1.83 -4.86 -16.31
CA GLN A 56 -3.30 -4.80 -16.37
C GLN A 56 -3.96 -5.58 -15.23
N LYS A 57 -3.47 -6.78 -14.89
CA LYS A 57 -3.97 -7.55 -13.73
C LYS A 57 -3.74 -6.81 -12.41
N LEU A 58 -2.57 -6.20 -12.23
CA LEU A 58 -2.26 -5.36 -11.07
C LEU A 58 -3.18 -4.14 -11.02
N GLY A 59 -3.44 -3.48 -12.15
CA GLY A 59 -4.44 -2.42 -12.26
C GLY A 59 -5.84 -2.88 -11.86
N ALA A 60 -6.29 -4.04 -12.32
CA ALA A 60 -7.60 -4.61 -11.94
C ALA A 60 -7.67 -4.91 -10.43
N LEU A 61 -6.60 -5.43 -9.83
CA LEU A 61 -6.50 -5.66 -8.39
C LEU A 61 -6.66 -4.35 -7.58
N MET A 62 -6.02 -3.27 -8.04
CA MET A 62 -6.16 -1.95 -7.43
C MET A 62 -7.58 -1.41 -7.62
N SER A 63 -8.16 -1.57 -8.81
CA SER A 63 -9.54 -1.17 -9.10
C SER A 63 -10.55 -1.86 -8.18
N ARG A 64 -10.42 -3.16 -7.96
CA ARG A 64 -11.23 -3.89 -6.98
C ARG A 64 -11.05 -3.35 -5.57
N THR A 65 -9.81 -3.05 -5.17
CA THR A 65 -9.55 -2.47 -3.85
C THR A 65 -10.21 -1.10 -3.69
N MET A 66 -10.20 -0.26 -4.73
CA MET A 66 -10.91 1.02 -4.71
C MET A 66 -12.44 0.85 -4.62
N GLN A 67 -13.00 -0.17 -5.27
CA GLN A 67 -14.43 -0.48 -5.19
C GLN A 67 -14.84 -0.91 -3.78
N ASP A 68 -14.06 -1.80 -3.16
CA ASP A 68 -14.32 -2.26 -1.78
C ASP A 68 -14.25 -1.10 -0.78
N GLU A 69 -13.31 -0.17 -0.99
CA GLU A 69 -13.13 1.03 -0.18
C GLU A 69 -14.09 2.18 -0.57
N LYS A 70 -14.98 1.95 -1.55
CA LYS A 70 -15.98 2.91 -2.04
C LYS A 70 -15.36 4.26 -2.43
N VAL A 71 -14.20 4.23 -3.07
CA VAL A 71 -13.50 5.43 -3.52
C VAL A 71 -14.36 6.16 -4.56
N SER A 72 -14.74 7.39 -4.24
CA SER A 72 -15.43 8.27 -5.19
C SER A 72 -14.47 8.79 -6.26
N GLN A 73 -15.03 9.19 -7.40
CA GLN A 73 -14.23 9.80 -8.48
C GLN A 73 -13.48 11.04 -8.00
N LYS A 74 -14.11 11.91 -7.21
CA LYS A 74 -13.47 13.10 -6.63
C LYS A 74 -12.26 12.75 -5.76
N GLN A 75 -12.35 11.68 -4.95
CA GLN A 75 -11.23 11.22 -4.14
C GLN A 75 -10.11 10.65 -5.02
N PHE A 76 -10.47 9.82 -6.00
CA PHE A 76 -9.52 9.28 -6.96
C PHE A 76 -8.76 10.39 -7.67
N ASP A 77 -9.46 11.37 -8.25
CA ASP A 77 -8.86 12.48 -9.00
C ASP A 77 -7.94 13.32 -8.11
N GLY A 78 -8.34 13.59 -6.86
CA GLY A 78 -7.51 14.31 -5.90
C GLY A 78 -6.23 13.55 -5.53
N TRP A 79 -6.35 12.24 -5.26
CA TRP A 79 -5.21 11.42 -4.89
C TRP A 79 -4.28 11.12 -6.05
N ALA A 80 -4.83 10.89 -7.25
CA ALA A 80 -4.09 10.71 -8.48
C ALA A 80 -3.35 12.00 -8.87
N GLY A 81 -4.01 13.16 -8.77
CA GLY A 81 -3.38 14.45 -9.03
C GLY A 81 -2.20 14.72 -8.09
N ALA A 82 -2.39 14.55 -6.79
CA ALA A 82 -1.32 14.71 -5.80
C ALA A 82 -0.16 13.72 -6.00
N PHE A 83 -0.47 12.50 -6.46
CA PHE A 83 0.55 11.50 -6.80
C PHE A 83 1.35 11.88 -8.04
N MET A 84 0.68 12.32 -9.11
CA MET A 84 1.33 12.79 -10.34
C MET A 84 2.25 13.98 -10.07
N GLN A 85 1.84 14.91 -9.19
CA GLN A 85 2.68 16.02 -8.75
C GLN A 85 3.95 15.56 -8.00
N ARG A 86 3.84 14.47 -7.22
CA ARG A 86 4.96 13.92 -6.44
C ARG A 86 5.99 13.20 -7.31
N ILE A 87 5.55 12.39 -8.27
CA ILE A 87 6.43 11.67 -9.18
C ILE A 87 7.05 12.59 -10.24
N GLY A 88 6.45 13.76 -10.47
CA GLY A 88 6.90 14.74 -11.45
C GLY A 88 6.20 14.62 -12.81
N ALA A 89 6.38 15.64 -13.64
CA ALA A 89 5.82 15.68 -14.99
C ALA A 89 6.56 14.72 -15.94
N LYS A 90 5.93 14.36 -17.06
CA LYS A 90 6.47 13.39 -18.05
C LYS A 90 7.88 13.75 -18.54
N ASP A 91 8.19 15.04 -18.60
CA ASP A 91 9.44 15.65 -19.02
C ASP A 91 10.48 15.81 -17.88
N LYS A 92 10.04 15.72 -16.61
CA LYS A 92 10.89 15.85 -15.42
C LYS A 92 10.44 14.87 -14.32
N ILE A 93 10.49 13.57 -14.65
CA ILE A 93 10.15 12.52 -13.70
C ILE A 93 11.24 12.45 -12.63
N ASN A 94 10.82 12.49 -11.36
CA ASN A 94 11.68 12.19 -10.24
C ASN A 94 11.85 10.66 -10.13
N VAL A 95 12.90 10.13 -10.77
CA VAL A 95 13.16 8.68 -10.87
C VAL A 95 13.33 8.01 -9.49
N ALA A 96 13.87 8.72 -8.50
CA ALA A 96 14.05 8.19 -7.16
C ALA A 96 12.69 8.03 -6.44
N VAL A 97 11.83 9.04 -6.55
CA VAL A 97 10.45 8.95 -6.04
C VAL A 97 9.68 7.87 -6.78
N LEU A 98 9.77 7.83 -8.11
CA LEU A 98 9.08 6.81 -8.92
C LEU A 98 9.49 5.39 -8.52
N ALA A 99 10.77 5.12 -8.30
CA ALA A 99 11.25 3.82 -7.85
C ALA A 99 10.67 3.44 -6.48
N LYS A 100 10.67 4.39 -5.52
CA LYS A 100 10.08 4.19 -4.19
C LYS A 100 8.58 3.91 -4.25
N GLU A 101 7.84 4.66 -5.05
CA GLU A 101 6.40 4.48 -5.25
C GLU A 101 6.10 3.13 -5.91
N ARG A 102 6.92 2.70 -6.88
CA ARG A 102 6.81 1.36 -7.48
C ARG A 102 6.97 0.25 -6.45
N ASP A 103 8.00 0.32 -5.61
CA ASP A 103 8.26 -0.74 -4.63
C ASP A 103 7.17 -0.78 -3.56
N THR A 104 6.67 0.40 -3.17
CA THR A 104 5.49 0.56 -2.30
C THR A 104 4.27 -0.10 -2.93
N CYS A 105 4.00 0.17 -4.21
CA CYS A 105 2.86 -0.39 -4.91
C CYS A 105 2.95 -1.91 -5.09
N ASN A 106 4.13 -2.44 -5.40
CA ASN A 106 4.33 -3.89 -5.53
C ASN A 106 4.13 -4.61 -4.20
N THR A 107 4.60 -4.02 -3.10
CA THR A 107 4.36 -4.54 -1.75
C THR A 107 2.88 -4.52 -1.40
N PHE A 108 2.20 -3.40 -1.70
CA PHE A 108 0.77 -3.25 -1.50
C PHE A 108 -0.04 -4.25 -2.33
N ALA A 109 0.27 -4.39 -3.62
CA ALA A 109 -0.38 -5.34 -4.52
C ALA A 109 -0.22 -6.78 -4.04
N LYS A 110 0.96 -7.17 -3.54
CA LYS A 110 1.16 -8.49 -2.92
C LYS A 110 0.23 -8.71 -1.73
N SER A 111 0.13 -7.73 -0.83
CA SER A 111 -0.78 -7.78 0.32
C SER A 111 -2.25 -7.89 -0.11
N ARG A 112 -2.70 -7.08 -1.09
CA ARG A 112 -4.06 -7.15 -1.61
C ARG A 112 -4.36 -8.47 -2.31
N TYR A 113 -3.41 -8.99 -3.08
CA TYR A 113 -3.55 -10.30 -3.72
C TYR A 113 -3.76 -11.40 -2.68
N GLN A 114 -2.94 -11.43 -1.62
CA GLN A 114 -3.09 -12.39 -0.52
C GLN A 114 -4.44 -12.25 0.18
N PHE A 115 -4.89 -11.02 0.45
CA PHE A 115 -6.19 -10.75 1.05
C PHE A 115 -7.35 -11.31 0.21
N TYR A 116 -7.35 -11.11 -1.11
CA TYR A 116 -8.41 -11.64 -1.97
C TYR A 116 -8.27 -13.14 -2.23
N ALA A 117 -7.05 -13.67 -2.26
CA ALA A 117 -6.81 -15.10 -2.42
C ALA A 117 -7.33 -15.90 -1.21
N ALA A 118 -7.17 -15.38 0.01
CA ALA A 118 -7.67 -16.01 1.23
C ALA A 118 -9.20 -15.95 1.39
N ARG A 119 -9.90 -15.22 0.50
CA ARG A 119 -11.36 -15.07 0.48
C ARG A 119 -12.04 -15.84 -0.65
N LYS A 120 -11.27 -16.64 -1.38
CA LYS A 120 -11.76 -17.62 -2.36
C LYS A 120 -11.85 -18.99 -1.71
#